data_AF-A0A554IVS6-F1
#
_entry.id   AF-A0A554IVS6-F1
#
_cell.length_a   1.000
_cell.length_b   1.000
_cell.length_c   1.000
_cell.angle_alpha   90.00
_cell.angle_beta   90.00
_cell.angle_gamma   90.00
#
_symmetry.space_group_name_H-M   'P 1'
#
loop_
_entity.id
_entity.type
_entity.pdbx_description
1 polymer ?
#
loop_
_entity_poly.entity_id
_entity_poly.type
_entity_poly.pdbx_seq_one_letter_code
_entity_poly.pdbx_strand_id
1 'polypeptide(L)'
;MNILLIKNLAAGAIMASVANTSPVAMLSSAVSDRSSAQVSAQNAPDAMDSWLQKLAHKESEGREHIKILDHNNQYSYGCLQFQMATFRSYIRKYDLLENTEDAELENMIYDCDFQKVLARKMIEDDYSNWRNWYTSVSVRNLGLPPRISAQLAEK
;
A
#
# COMPACT_ATOMS: atom_id res chain seq x y z
N MET A 1 -46.74 5.73 8.45
CA MET A 1 -46.18 6.16 7.15
C MET A 1 -45.98 7.67 7.20
N ASN A 2 -44.76 8.11 7.50
CA ASN A 2 -44.40 9.53 7.49
C ASN A 2 -43.56 9.81 6.25
N ILE A 3 -44.07 10.69 5.38
CA ILE A 3 -43.40 11.18 4.18
C ILE A 3 -42.63 12.44 4.59
N LEU A 4 -41.30 12.37 4.59
CA LEU A 4 -40.43 13.51 4.88
C LEU A 4 -40.18 14.31 3.59
N LEU A 5 -40.59 15.57 3.60
CA LEU A 5 -40.48 16.52 2.51
C LEU A 5 -39.06 17.13 2.48
N ILE A 6 -38.28 16.85 1.43
CA ILE A 6 -36.97 17.49 1.20
C ILE A 6 -37.21 18.81 0.46
N LYS A 7 -36.80 19.94 1.05
CA LYS A 7 -36.64 21.21 0.34
C LYS A 7 -35.14 21.46 0.12
N ASN A 8 -34.70 21.22 -1.11
CA ASN A 8 -33.45 21.75 -1.65
C ASN A 8 -33.58 23.27 -1.82
N LEU A 9 -32.59 24.04 -1.37
CA LEU A 9 -32.44 25.44 -1.80
C LEU A 9 -30.97 25.88 -1.87
N ALA A 10 -30.61 26.30 -3.09
CA ALA A 10 -29.73 27.40 -3.48
C ALA A 10 -28.23 27.39 -3.14
N ALA A 11 -27.45 27.10 -4.19
CA ALA A 11 -26.40 27.94 -4.79
C ALA A 11 -25.90 29.19 -4.04
N GLY A 12 -24.58 29.27 -3.91
CA GLY A 12 -23.83 30.51 -3.65
C GLY A 12 -22.40 30.38 -4.16
N ALA A 13 -22.12 31.00 -5.31
CA ALA A 13 -20.79 31.19 -5.86
C ALA A 13 -20.26 32.56 -5.44
N ILE A 14 -18.99 32.71 -5.03
CA ILE A 14 -18.18 33.93 -5.30
C ILE A 14 -16.69 33.57 -5.39
N MET A 15 -16.07 34.11 -6.42
CA MET A 15 -14.65 34.10 -6.77
C MET A 15 -13.77 34.86 -5.76
N ALA A 16 -12.52 34.42 -5.59
CA ALA A 16 -11.41 35.33 -5.29
C ALA A 16 -10.11 34.75 -5.86
N SER A 17 -9.73 35.28 -7.03
CA SER A 17 -8.41 35.15 -7.62
C SER A 17 -7.51 36.22 -7.00
N VAL A 18 -6.37 35.80 -6.43
CA VAL A 18 -5.25 36.69 -6.12
C VAL A 18 -3.98 36.06 -6.69
N ALA A 19 -3.61 36.52 -7.88
CA ALA A 19 -2.27 36.37 -8.41
C ALA A 19 -1.34 37.27 -7.58
N ASN A 20 -0.34 36.68 -6.93
CA ASN A 20 0.78 37.42 -6.39
C ASN A 20 2.04 37.04 -7.18
N THR A 21 2.41 37.92 -8.10
CA THR A 21 3.68 37.90 -8.81
C THR A 21 4.69 38.72 -8.01
N SER A 22 5.85 38.13 -7.72
CA SER A 22 7.08 38.89 -7.48
C SER A 22 8.29 38.03 -7.85
N PRO A 23 9.18 38.51 -8.73
CA PRO A 23 10.43 37.86 -9.09
C PRO A 23 11.62 38.53 -8.38
N VAL A 24 12.54 37.77 -7.77
CA VAL A 24 13.88 38.30 -7.46
C VAL A 24 14.95 37.20 -7.54
N ALA A 25 15.81 37.39 -8.54
CA ALA A 25 17.26 37.19 -8.61
C ALA A 25 17.96 36.08 -7.79
N MET A 26 18.56 35.16 -8.56
CA MET A 26 20.02 34.92 -8.62
C MET A 26 20.84 35.29 -7.38
N LEU A 27 21.36 34.27 -6.69
CA LEU A 27 22.70 34.33 -6.11
C LEU A 27 23.36 32.95 -6.19
N SER A 28 24.33 32.90 -7.11
CA SER A 28 25.32 31.85 -7.28
C SER A 28 26.10 31.67 -5.98
N SER A 29 26.05 30.47 -5.41
CA SER A 29 27.04 30.00 -4.44
C SER A 29 27.69 28.76 -5.03
N ALA A 30 28.83 28.98 -5.69
CA ALA A 30 29.80 27.94 -5.96
C ALA A 30 30.37 27.48 -4.61
N VAL A 31 29.84 26.39 -4.08
CA VAL A 31 30.41 25.72 -2.91
C VAL A 31 30.91 24.35 -3.34
N SER A 32 32.24 24.27 -3.34
CA SER A 32 33.10 23.12 -3.15
C SER A 32 32.54 21.74 -3.49
N ASP A 33 32.94 21.31 -4.68
CA ASP A 33 33.42 19.97 -5.00
C ASP A 33 34.25 19.39 -3.83
N ARG A 34 33.60 18.69 -2.91
CA ARG A 34 34.25 17.75 -1.98
C ARG A 34 33.48 16.44 -2.02
N SER A 35 33.95 15.58 -2.91
CA SER A 35 34.20 14.16 -2.65
C SER A 35 33.16 13.47 -1.76
N SER A 36 31.99 13.20 -2.34
CA SER A 36 31.04 12.21 -1.82
C SER A 36 31.15 10.92 -2.64
N ALA A 37 32.36 10.36 -2.75
CA ALA A 37 32.60 9.04 -3.32
C ALA A 37 32.43 7.93 -2.27
N GLN A 38 31.35 8.01 -1.49
CA GLN A 38 30.84 6.94 -0.63
C GLN A 38 29.30 6.93 -0.68
N VAL A 39 28.74 6.97 -1.88
CA VAL A 39 27.32 6.73 -2.08
C VAL A 39 27.11 5.23 -2.31
N SER A 40 26.56 4.63 -1.26
CA SER A 40 25.84 3.35 -1.20
C SER A 40 26.53 2.12 -1.79
N ALA A 41 27.07 1.29 -0.89
CA ALA A 41 26.84 -0.14 -1.02
C ALA A 41 25.32 -0.32 -1.16
N GLN A 42 24.86 -0.50 -2.40
CA GLN A 42 23.47 -0.68 -2.72
C GLN A 42 23.01 -1.94 -1.98
N ASN A 43 22.22 -1.75 -0.92
CA ASN A 43 21.51 -2.82 -0.25
C ASN A 43 20.74 -3.55 -1.34
N ALA A 44 21.14 -4.79 -1.65
CA ALA A 44 20.40 -5.62 -2.56
C ALA A 44 18.93 -5.65 -2.09
N PRO A 45 17.95 -5.49 -3.00
CA PRO A 45 16.55 -5.51 -2.62
C PRO A 45 16.26 -6.80 -1.84
N ASP A 46 15.58 -6.67 -0.70
CA ASP A 46 15.25 -7.81 0.14
C ASP A 46 14.50 -8.86 -0.69
N ALA A 47 14.81 -10.13 -0.47
CA ALA A 47 14.22 -11.24 -1.22
C ALA A 47 12.69 -11.26 -1.04
N MET A 48 12.22 -10.88 0.15
CA MET A 48 10.79 -10.78 0.43
C MET A 48 10.15 -9.61 -0.33
N ASP A 49 10.78 -8.44 -0.40
CA ASP A 49 10.27 -7.32 -1.20
C ASP A 49 10.16 -7.69 -2.68
N SER A 50 11.18 -8.38 -3.20
CA SER A 50 11.18 -8.89 -4.57
C SER A 50 10.04 -9.89 -4.82
N TRP A 51 9.72 -10.73 -3.82
CA TRP A 51 8.60 -11.67 -3.90
C TRP A 51 7.25 -10.96 -3.84
N LEU A 52 7.08 -9.99 -2.92
CA LEU A 52 5.86 -9.19 -2.77
C LEU A 52 5.57 -8.35 -4.02
N GLN A 53 6.61 -7.82 -4.67
CA GLN A 53 6.44 -7.10 -5.94
C GLN A 53 5.93 -8.02 -7.05
N LYS A 54 6.45 -9.25 -7.14
CA LYS A 54 5.96 -10.25 -8.09
C LYS A 54 4.53 -10.70 -7.76
N LEU A 55 4.20 -10.81 -6.47
CA LEU A 55 2.84 -11.10 -6.03
C LEU A 55 1.87 -9.99 -6.47
N ALA A 56 2.21 -8.73 -6.24
CA ALA A 56 1.39 -7.58 -6.67
C ALA A 56 1.14 -7.60 -8.18
N HIS A 57 2.18 -7.88 -8.98
CA HIS A 57 2.01 -8.00 -10.42
C HIS A 57 1.11 -9.17 -10.82
N LYS A 58 1.17 -10.32 -10.13
CA LYS A 58 0.24 -11.43 -10.38
C LYS A 58 -1.19 -11.04 -10.01
N GLU A 59 -1.42 -10.49 -8.83
CA GLU A 59 -2.77 -10.19 -8.32
C GLU A 59 -3.49 -9.09 -9.10
N SER A 60 -2.79 -8.01 -9.47
CA SER A 60 -3.42 -6.79 -9.99
C SER A 60 -2.77 -6.21 -11.24
N GLU A 61 -1.72 -6.84 -11.76
CA GLU A 61 -0.79 -6.25 -12.73
C GLU A 61 -0.07 -5.00 -12.19
N GLY A 62 -0.04 -4.83 -10.86
CA GLY A 62 0.56 -3.68 -10.19
C GLY A 62 -0.38 -2.46 -10.07
N ARG A 63 -1.69 -2.64 -10.29
CA ARG A 63 -2.68 -1.56 -10.15
C ARG A 63 -3.12 -1.43 -8.70
N GLU A 64 -3.05 -0.21 -8.16
CA GLU A 64 -3.29 0.06 -6.73
C GLU A 64 -4.74 0.43 -6.44
N HIS A 65 -5.43 1.11 -7.35
CA HIS A 65 -6.81 1.57 -7.12
C HIS A 65 -7.84 0.68 -7.84
N ILE A 66 -7.77 -0.63 -7.61
CA ILE A 66 -8.71 -1.60 -8.20
C ILE A 66 -9.50 -2.35 -7.15
N LYS A 67 -10.74 -2.66 -7.50
CA LYS A 67 -11.68 -3.44 -6.70
C LYS A 67 -12.33 -4.49 -7.61
N ILE A 68 -12.20 -5.76 -7.25
CA ILE A 68 -12.71 -6.89 -8.06
C ILE A 68 -13.71 -7.67 -7.21
N LEU A 69 -14.86 -8.02 -7.80
CA LEU A 69 -15.83 -8.93 -7.18
C LEU A 69 -15.38 -10.38 -7.40
N ASP A 70 -15.13 -11.10 -6.33
CA ASP A 70 -14.71 -12.51 -6.34
C ASP A 70 -15.94 -13.44 -6.38
N HIS A 71 -15.73 -14.72 -6.69
CA HIS A 71 -16.77 -15.74 -6.84
C HIS A 71 -17.55 -16.01 -5.55
N ASN A 72 -16.99 -15.66 -4.39
CA ASN A 72 -17.64 -15.73 -3.09
C ASN A 72 -18.53 -14.51 -2.79
N ASN A 73 -18.76 -13.64 -3.78
CA ASN A 73 -19.53 -12.40 -3.68
C ASN A 73 -18.94 -11.38 -2.69
N GLN A 74 -17.64 -11.46 -2.43
CA GLN A 74 -16.87 -10.48 -1.67
C GLN A 74 -15.94 -9.70 -2.60
N TYR A 75 -15.56 -8.50 -2.18
CA TYR A 75 -14.64 -7.68 -2.94
C TYR A 75 -13.20 -7.85 -2.46
N SER A 76 -12.29 -7.90 -3.43
CA SER A 76 -10.84 -7.82 -3.25
C SER A 76 -10.32 -6.47 -3.70
N TYR A 77 -9.35 -5.93 -2.97
CA TYR A 77 -8.93 -4.53 -3.05
C TYR A 77 -7.42 -4.40 -3.23
N GLY A 78 -7.01 -3.38 -3.98
CA GLY A 78 -5.63 -2.94 -4.05
C GLY A 78 -4.69 -3.87 -4.82
N CYS A 79 -3.39 -3.64 -4.70
CA CYS A 79 -2.42 -4.33 -5.54
C CYS A 79 -2.22 -5.81 -5.19
N LEU A 80 -2.43 -6.19 -3.92
CA LEU A 80 -2.36 -7.57 -3.41
C LEU A 80 -3.74 -8.23 -3.30
N GLN A 81 -4.80 -7.57 -3.77
CA GLN A 81 -6.17 -8.11 -3.81
C GLN A 81 -6.67 -8.64 -2.45
N PHE A 82 -6.41 -7.90 -1.37
CA PHE A 82 -6.92 -8.26 -0.04
C PHE A 82 -8.45 -8.18 0.01
N GLN A 83 -9.09 -9.13 0.68
CA GLN A 83 -10.48 -8.98 1.13
C GLN A 83 -10.52 -8.12 2.40
N MET A 84 -11.54 -7.27 2.54
CA MET A 84 -11.68 -6.32 3.65
C MET A 84 -11.65 -7.01 5.03
N ALA A 85 -12.30 -8.17 5.17
CA ALA A 85 -12.31 -8.91 6.43
C ALA A 85 -10.90 -9.37 6.86
N THR A 86 -10.11 -9.91 5.91
CA THR A 86 -8.72 -10.32 6.14
C THR A 86 -7.85 -9.11 6.50
N PHE A 87 -7.97 -8.03 5.73
CA PHE A 87 -7.22 -6.78 5.96
C PHE A 87 -7.47 -6.23 7.37
N ARG A 88 -8.74 -6.09 7.77
CA ARG A 88 -9.14 -5.62 9.10
C ARG A 88 -8.63 -6.52 10.22
N SER A 89 -8.70 -7.85 10.04
CA SER A 89 -8.24 -8.82 11.04
C SER A 89 -6.75 -8.65 11.35
N TYR A 90 -5.91 -8.57 10.31
CA TYR A 90 -4.46 -8.48 10.49
C TYR A 90 -3.96 -7.09 10.91
N ILE A 91 -4.62 -6.03 10.47
CA ILE A 91 -4.29 -4.68 10.95
C ILE A 91 -4.52 -4.55 12.45
N ARG A 92 -5.66 -5.07 12.95
CA ARG A 92 -5.95 -5.10 14.38
C ARG A 92 -4.99 -6.01 15.14
N LYS A 93 -4.63 -7.15 14.55
CA LYS A 93 -3.66 -8.09 15.17
C LYS A 93 -2.28 -7.45 15.37
N TYR A 94 -1.82 -6.65 14.42
CA TYR A 94 -0.48 -6.04 14.45
C TYR A 94 -0.47 -4.57 14.87
N ASP A 95 -1.62 -4.04 15.26
CA ASP A 95 -1.80 -2.67 15.74
C ASP A 95 -1.23 -1.60 14.77
N LEU A 96 -1.44 -1.78 13.47
CA LEU A 96 -0.82 -0.91 12.45
C LEU A 96 -1.55 0.42 12.22
N LEU A 97 -2.80 0.51 12.70
CA LEU A 97 -3.71 1.64 12.50
C LEU A 97 -4.55 1.84 13.75
N GLU A 98 -3.89 2.15 14.86
CA GLU A 98 -4.55 2.50 16.11
C GLU A 98 -5.54 3.66 15.87
N ASN A 99 -6.73 3.55 16.47
CA ASN A 99 -7.77 4.60 16.47
C ASN A 99 -8.29 5.04 15.08
N THR A 100 -8.04 4.26 14.03
CA THR A 100 -8.50 4.57 12.66
C THR A 100 -9.98 4.19 12.50
N GLU A 101 -10.77 5.11 11.93
CA GLU A 101 -12.19 4.86 11.69
C GLU A 101 -12.43 3.92 10.49
N ASP A 102 -13.60 3.29 10.43
CA ASP A 102 -13.95 2.36 9.35
C ASP A 102 -13.87 2.99 7.95
N ALA A 103 -14.13 4.30 7.82
CA ALA A 103 -14.01 5.05 6.57
C ALA A 103 -12.55 5.27 6.14
N GLU A 104 -11.64 5.43 7.10
CA GLU A 104 -10.20 5.61 6.81
C GLU A 104 -9.54 4.27 6.41
N LEU A 105 -10.03 3.15 6.96
CA LEU A 105 -9.61 1.80 6.56
C LEU A 105 -9.88 1.53 5.07
N GLU A 106 -10.95 2.07 4.51
CA GLU A 106 -11.24 1.94 3.07
C GLU A 106 -10.23 2.68 2.19
N ASN A 107 -9.59 3.73 2.69
CA ASN A 107 -8.52 4.39 1.94
C ASN A 107 -7.21 3.58 2.05
N MET A 108 -6.89 3.11 3.25
CA MET A 108 -5.66 2.35 3.51
C MET A 108 -5.61 1.00 2.78
N ILE A 109 -6.76 0.38 2.50
CA ILE A 109 -6.78 -0.89 1.76
C ILE A 109 -6.36 -0.73 0.29
N TYR A 110 -6.31 0.49 -0.28
CA TYR A 110 -5.79 0.70 -1.63
C TYR A 110 -4.29 1.07 -1.65
N ASP A 111 -3.68 1.39 -0.51
CA ASP A 111 -2.26 1.73 -0.44
C ASP A 111 -1.41 0.44 -0.62
N CYS A 112 -0.74 0.35 -1.76
CA CYS A 112 0.00 -0.85 -2.12
C CYS A 112 1.23 -1.10 -1.22
N ASP A 113 1.90 -0.04 -0.79
CA ASP A 113 3.08 -0.18 0.06
C ASP A 113 2.67 -0.60 1.47
N PHE A 114 1.56 -0.05 1.98
CA PHE A 114 0.95 -0.52 3.23
C PHE A 114 0.52 -2.00 3.12
N GLN A 115 -0.11 -2.40 2.01
CA GLN A 115 -0.47 -3.79 1.78
C GLN A 115 0.74 -4.73 1.79
N LYS A 116 1.86 -4.33 1.19
CA LYS A 116 3.12 -5.11 1.21
C LYS A 116 3.68 -5.23 2.63
N VAL A 117 3.65 -4.15 3.41
CA VAL A 117 4.08 -4.17 4.83
C VAL A 117 3.20 -5.12 5.64
N LEU A 118 1.89 -5.07 5.46
CA LEU A 118 0.95 -5.98 6.11
C LEU A 118 1.20 -7.44 5.70
N ALA A 119 1.32 -7.70 4.40
CA ALA A 119 1.57 -9.04 3.86
C ALA A 119 2.91 -9.61 4.36
N ARG A 120 3.97 -8.81 4.41
CA ARG A 120 5.24 -9.18 5.04
C ARG A 120 5.01 -9.64 6.47
N LYS A 121 4.40 -8.80 7.32
CA LYS A 121 4.12 -9.16 8.72
C LYS A 121 3.31 -10.43 8.85
N MET A 122 2.34 -10.65 7.98
CA MET A 122 1.56 -11.90 7.93
C MET A 122 2.44 -13.13 7.69
N ILE A 123 3.34 -13.09 6.70
CA ILE A 123 4.23 -14.22 6.37
C ILE A 123 5.29 -14.43 7.46
N GLU A 124 5.78 -13.35 8.06
CA GLU A 124 6.79 -13.41 9.12
C GLU A 124 6.24 -13.98 10.42
N ASP A 125 4.99 -13.64 10.76
CA ASP A 125 4.29 -14.13 11.94
C ASP A 125 3.86 -15.60 11.81
N ASP A 126 3.23 -15.96 10.67
CA ASP A 126 2.95 -17.34 10.31
C ASP A 126 3.21 -17.55 8.83
N TYR A 127 4.25 -18.33 8.53
CA TYR A 127 4.64 -18.66 7.17
C TYR A 127 3.48 -19.30 6.38
N SER A 128 2.50 -19.95 7.02
CA SER A 128 1.34 -20.53 6.34
C SER A 128 0.39 -19.48 5.72
N ASN A 129 0.52 -18.20 6.11
CA ASN A 129 -0.32 -17.11 5.62
C ASN A 129 -0.16 -16.80 4.13
N TRP A 130 0.83 -17.36 3.43
CA TRP A 130 0.90 -17.26 1.95
C TRP A 130 -0.34 -17.85 1.27
N ARG A 131 -1.08 -18.73 1.97
CA ARG A 131 -2.32 -19.35 1.48
C ARG A 131 -3.44 -18.34 1.18
N ASN A 132 -3.40 -17.14 1.75
CA ASN A 132 -4.30 -16.05 1.35
C ASN A 132 -4.16 -15.71 -0.14
N TRP A 133 -3.04 -16.06 -0.76
CA TRP A 133 -2.75 -15.91 -2.19
C TRP A 133 -2.49 -17.25 -2.88
N TYR A 134 -3.16 -18.33 -2.44
CA TYR A 134 -2.93 -19.70 -2.93
C TYR A 134 -2.92 -19.79 -4.47
N THR A 135 -3.87 -19.13 -5.13
CA THR A 135 -3.96 -19.16 -6.60
C THR A 135 -2.71 -18.56 -7.25
N SER A 136 -2.22 -17.42 -6.77
CA SER A 136 -1.00 -16.82 -7.31
C SER A 136 0.24 -17.64 -7.00
N VAL A 137 0.35 -18.13 -5.77
CA VAL A 137 1.50 -18.92 -5.29
C VAL A 137 1.60 -20.28 -5.98
N SER A 138 0.52 -21.05 -5.97
CA SER A 138 0.51 -22.47 -6.36
C SER A 138 -0.04 -22.72 -7.76
N VAL A 139 -1.07 -21.98 -8.20
CA VAL A 139 -1.71 -22.22 -9.51
C VAL A 139 -1.01 -21.42 -10.61
N ARG A 140 -0.60 -20.19 -10.33
CA ARG A 140 0.04 -19.28 -11.31
C ARG A 140 1.57 -19.25 -11.20
N ASN A 141 2.14 -20.22 -10.49
CA ASN A 141 3.57 -20.51 -10.36
C ASN A 141 4.41 -19.30 -9.92
N LEU A 142 3.94 -18.50 -8.95
CA LEU A 142 4.79 -17.49 -8.32
C LEU A 142 5.89 -18.12 -7.45
N GLY A 143 5.59 -19.26 -6.82
CA GLY A 143 6.47 -19.89 -5.84
C GLY A 143 6.26 -19.37 -4.42
N LEU A 144 6.75 -20.13 -3.44
CA LEU A 144 6.63 -19.80 -2.02
C LEU A 144 7.44 -18.55 -1.65
N PRO A 145 7.01 -17.77 -0.65
CA PRO A 145 7.80 -16.64 -0.16
C PRO A 145 9.13 -17.12 0.43
N PRO A 146 10.18 -16.29 0.43
CA PRO A 146 11.44 -16.64 1.08
C PRO A 146 11.25 -16.83 2.59
N ARG A 147 11.96 -17.80 3.17
CA ARG A 147 12.00 -18.01 4.62
C ARG A 147 13.09 -17.13 5.24
N ILE A 148 12.74 -16.41 6.30
CA ILE A 148 13.69 -15.54 7.04
C ILE A 148 14.74 -16.37 7.81
N SER A 149 14.48 -17.66 8.04
CA SER A 149 15.34 -18.55 8.82
C SER A 149 16.71 -18.90 8.21
N ALA A 150 17.08 -18.36 7.04
CA ALA A 150 18.35 -18.68 6.38
C ALA A 150 19.49 -17.68 6.62
N GLN A 151 19.24 -16.50 7.22
CA GLN A 151 20.27 -15.44 7.33
C GLN A 151 20.65 -15.03 8.77
N LEU A 152 19.96 -15.54 9.78
CA LEU A 152 20.23 -15.23 11.20
C LEU A 152 20.92 -16.37 11.96
N ALA A 153 21.18 -17.52 11.33
CA ALA A 153 21.81 -18.67 11.99
C ALA A 153 23.35 -18.68 11.92
N GLU A 154 23.99 -17.68 11.30
CA GLU A 154 25.45 -17.61 11.10
C GLU A 154 26.09 -16.28 11.55
N LYS A 155 25.48 -15.55 12.48
CA LYS A 155 26.12 -14.42 13.18
C LYS A 155 26.08 -14.63 14.68
#